data_AF-A0A7Y4D7Y0-F1
#
_entry.id   AF-A0A7Y4D7Y0-F1
#
_cell.length_a   1.000
_cell.length_b   1.000
_cell.length_c   1.000
_cell.angle_alpha   90.00
_cell.angle_beta   90.00
_cell.angle_gamma   90.00
#
_symmetry.space_group_name_H-M   'P 1'
#
loop_
_entity.id
_entity.type
_entity.pdbx_description
1 polymer ?
#
loop_
_entity_poly.entity_id
_entity_poly.type
_entity_poly.pdbx_seq_one_letter_code
_entity_poly.pdbx_strand_id
1 'polypeptide(L)'
;MRRLLTALFFSSALLLSSVLSGCNNFKNLSNEIEAIDSITNQYMVTLSQPASGSAVVIEQIKDINKSEVDGYDGIIDSDSIHLHVSNNVHYLLIFEDKNQDLTLQANEAFSVVKLRSHKDKSTIEVSLSVNENEAPSAFVDRSLSSLLKIELDLVDIGTVANLTDPPFEKGNAKLGMWQPLTFLVEGNAGLYFLSEYDPTKIPILFVHGINATALDFSPLIGKIDQSKYQIWVFNYPSGLSLSLNSRGLNNLLHTVVTEYKIQQLHVVAHSMGGLIVTNSIRQCPIGQLCDFVSSVTTISSPFDGVKSAKQGMEYSPVVMPAWVDLNPDGKFIADLFIDSSEIHIPHFLAFGYNSGDLFNTNSNDGVINLSSQLSRPAQLSADQIRGYNENHLSILNNDDLFEDMSDFWLRAER
;
A
#
# COMPACT_ATOMS: atom_id res chain seq x y z
N MET A 1 24.09 1.47 -50.40
CA MET A 1 22.86 0.66 -50.33
C MET A 1 22.90 -0.48 -49.30
N ARG A 2 24.01 -1.23 -49.11
CA ARG A 2 24.08 -2.32 -48.10
C ARG A 2 23.99 -1.90 -46.62
N ARG A 3 24.35 -0.65 -46.26
CA ARG A 3 24.24 -0.10 -44.89
C ARG A 3 22.87 0.48 -44.52
N LEU A 4 22.02 0.82 -45.49
CA LEU A 4 20.65 1.30 -45.22
C LEU A 4 19.68 0.14 -44.97
N LEU A 5 19.89 -1.01 -45.63
CA LEU A 5 19.07 -2.21 -45.43
C LEU A 5 19.29 -2.85 -44.04
N THR A 6 20.49 -2.78 -43.48
CA THR A 6 20.78 -3.33 -42.14
C THR A 6 20.17 -2.50 -41.01
N ALA A 7 20.08 -1.17 -41.17
CA ALA A 7 19.44 -0.29 -40.19
C ALA A 7 17.90 -0.47 -40.15
N LEU A 8 17.25 -0.63 -41.31
CA LEU A 8 15.81 -0.91 -41.36
C LEU A 8 15.45 -2.27 -40.75
N PHE A 9 16.26 -3.32 -40.94
CA PHE A 9 16.01 -4.64 -40.34
C PHE A 9 16.17 -4.63 -38.80
N PHE A 10 17.14 -3.88 -38.26
CA PHE A 10 17.31 -3.75 -36.81
C PHE A 10 16.18 -2.94 -36.15
N SER A 11 15.72 -1.84 -36.77
CA SER A 11 14.57 -1.07 -36.24
C SER A 11 13.26 -1.85 -36.31
N SER A 12 13.05 -2.64 -37.38
CA SER A 12 11.86 -3.50 -37.51
C SER A 12 11.84 -4.65 -36.49
N ALA A 13 13.00 -5.24 -36.21
CA ALA A 13 13.13 -6.28 -35.19
C ALA A 13 12.98 -5.74 -33.76
N LEU A 14 13.48 -4.53 -33.47
CA LEU A 14 13.26 -3.87 -32.17
C LEU A 14 11.78 -3.53 -31.93
N LEU A 15 11.10 -2.97 -32.95
CA LEU A 15 9.67 -2.68 -32.90
C LEU A 15 8.81 -3.95 -32.78
N LEU A 16 9.17 -5.05 -33.44
CA LEU A 16 8.49 -6.33 -33.22
C LEU A 16 8.73 -6.87 -31.80
N SER A 17 9.96 -6.76 -31.28
CA SER A 17 10.30 -7.27 -29.94
C SER A 17 9.64 -6.50 -28.80
N SER A 18 9.46 -5.18 -28.92
CA SER A 18 8.75 -4.36 -27.93
C SER A 18 7.24 -4.57 -27.97
N VAL A 19 6.66 -4.75 -29.16
CA VAL A 19 5.23 -5.12 -29.32
C VAL A 19 4.97 -6.52 -28.76
N LEU A 20 5.83 -7.50 -29.05
CA LEU A 20 5.72 -8.87 -28.53
C LEU A 20 5.89 -8.93 -27.00
N SER A 21 6.83 -8.16 -26.44
CA SER A 21 7.04 -8.09 -24.98
C SER A 21 5.86 -7.43 -24.26
N GLY A 22 5.28 -6.38 -24.86
CA GLY A 22 4.05 -5.75 -24.35
C GLY A 22 2.86 -6.72 -24.36
N CYS A 23 2.64 -7.42 -25.47
CA CYS A 23 1.56 -8.43 -25.57
C CYS A 23 1.72 -9.56 -24.54
N ASN A 24 2.95 -10.01 -24.28
CA ASN A 24 3.19 -11.05 -23.28
C ASN A 24 2.85 -10.58 -21.86
N ASN A 25 3.22 -9.35 -21.50
CA ASN A 25 2.89 -8.78 -20.20
C ASN A 25 1.38 -8.67 -19.99
N PHE A 26 0.62 -8.19 -20.99
CA PHE A 26 -0.85 -8.10 -20.88
C PHE A 26 -1.51 -9.47 -20.79
N LYS A 27 -0.99 -10.46 -21.52
CA LYS A 27 -1.47 -11.84 -21.41
C LYS A 27 -1.23 -12.40 -20.01
N ASN A 28 -0.03 -12.20 -19.46
CA ASN A 28 0.30 -12.64 -18.12
C ASN A 28 -0.60 -11.97 -17.08
N LEU A 29 -0.78 -10.64 -17.18
CA LEU A 29 -1.68 -9.89 -16.32
C LEU A 29 -3.12 -10.41 -16.44
N SER A 30 -3.62 -10.69 -17.64
CA SER A 30 -4.97 -11.26 -17.85
C SER A 30 -5.14 -12.56 -17.05
N ASN A 31 -4.18 -13.49 -17.17
CA ASN A 31 -4.25 -14.77 -16.48
C ASN A 31 -4.23 -14.60 -14.95
N GLU A 32 -3.48 -13.61 -14.46
CA GLU A 32 -3.33 -13.32 -13.03
C GLU A 32 -4.61 -12.72 -12.47
N ILE A 33 -5.24 -11.79 -13.18
CA ILE A 33 -6.55 -11.23 -12.80
C ILE A 33 -7.63 -12.32 -12.85
N GLU A 34 -7.68 -13.15 -13.90
CA GLU A 34 -8.60 -14.29 -13.96
C GLU A 34 -8.40 -15.27 -12.80
N ALA A 35 -7.14 -15.52 -12.40
CA ALA A 35 -6.84 -16.37 -11.25
C ALA A 35 -7.31 -15.74 -9.93
N ILE A 36 -7.05 -14.46 -9.70
CA ILE A 36 -7.51 -13.71 -8.52
C ILE A 36 -9.04 -13.69 -8.46
N ASP A 37 -9.71 -13.39 -9.57
CA ASP A 37 -11.17 -13.38 -9.68
C ASP A 37 -11.79 -14.77 -9.44
N SER A 38 -11.06 -15.85 -9.76
CA SER A 38 -11.54 -17.22 -9.49
C SER A 38 -11.51 -17.60 -8.01
N ILE A 39 -10.72 -16.92 -7.19
CA ILE A 39 -10.54 -17.21 -5.76
C ILE A 39 -11.10 -16.14 -4.83
N THR A 40 -11.61 -15.02 -5.37
CA THR A 40 -12.19 -13.91 -4.60
C THR A 40 -13.57 -13.52 -5.11
N ASN A 41 -14.36 -12.89 -4.24
CA ASN A 41 -15.58 -12.17 -4.61
C ASN A 41 -15.43 -10.69 -4.24
N GLN A 42 -16.08 -9.82 -5.01
CA GLN A 42 -16.17 -8.40 -4.72
C GLN A 42 -17.54 -8.06 -4.12
N TYR A 43 -17.53 -7.27 -3.05
CA TYR A 43 -18.74 -6.75 -2.41
C TYR A 43 -18.59 -5.25 -2.16
N MET A 44 -19.64 -4.49 -2.42
CA MET A 44 -19.81 -3.14 -1.88
C MET A 44 -20.62 -3.26 -0.60
N VAL A 45 -20.00 -2.98 0.55
CA VAL A 45 -20.71 -2.90 1.83
C VAL A 45 -21.13 -1.46 2.05
N THR A 46 -22.39 -1.23 2.39
CA THR A 46 -22.95 0.10 2.66
C THR A 46 -23.68 0.08 3.99
N LEU A 47 -23.29 0.98 4.89
CA LEU A 47 -23.95 1.19 6.18
C LEU A 47 -25.27 1.93 5.95
N SER A 48 -26.38 1.39 6.48
CA SER A 48 -27.69 2.03 6.39
C SER A 48 -27.76 3.35 7.18
N GLN A 49 -26.84 3.56 8.12
CA GLN A 49 -26.65 4.81 8.84
C GLN A 49 -25.15 5.11 8.89
N PRO A 50 -24.73 6.38 8.76
CA PRO A 50 -23.32 6.74 8.92
C PRO A 50 -22.80 6.32 10.29
N ALA A 51 -21.57 5.83 10.35
CA ALA A 51 -20.90 5.54 11.61
C ALA A 51 -20.83 6.81 12.48
N SER A 52 -21.06 6.69 13.80
CA SER A 52 -21.19 7.83 14.71
C SER A 52 -19.86 8.51 15.08
N GLY A 53 -18.96 8.71 14.12
CA GLY A 53 -17.60 9.25 14.34
C GLY A 53 -16.59 8.23 14.88
N SER A 54 -16.99 6.97 15.04
CA SER A 54 -16.09 5.85 15.35
C SER A 54 -15.80 5.05 14.08
N ALA A 55 -14.62 4.43 13.99
CA ALA A 55 -14.31 3.53 12.89
C ALA A 55 -15.24 2.30 12.94
N VAL A 56 -15.72 1.84 11.79
CA VAL A 56 -16.44 0.57 11.69
C VAL A 56 -15.48 -0.49 11.18
N VAL A 57 -15.21 -1.51 11.97
CA VAL A 57 -14.35 -2.64 11.62
C VAL A 57 -15.17 -3.72 10.93
N ILE A 58 -14.58 -4.35 9.91
CA ILE A 58 -15.15 -5.45 9.12
C ILE A 58 -14.18 -6.62 9.21
N GLU A 59 -14.47 -7.62 10.03
CA GLU A 59 -13.71 -8.87 10.08
C GLU A 59 -14.23 -9.85 9.02
N GLN A 60 -13.30 -10.42 8.25
CA GLN A 60 -13.58 -11.43 7.23
C GLN A 60 -13.37 -12.82 7.83
N ILE A 61 -14.46 -13.54 8.14
CA ILE A 61 -14.43 -14.76 8.96
C ILE A 61 -14.61 -16.03 8.11
N LYS A 62 -13.70 -17.01 8.29
CA LYS A 62 -13.78 -18.36 7.70
C LYS A 62 -14.76 -19.25 8.49
N ASP A 63 -14.66 -19.27 9.81
CA ASP A 63 -15.54 -20.04 10.71
C ASP A 63 -15.95 -19.21 11.95
N ILE A 64 -17.24 -18.87 12.02
CA ILE A 64 -17.85 -18.05 13.08
C ILE A 64 -17.80 -18.69 14.48
N ASN A 65 -17.40 -19.96 14.60
CA ASN A 65 -17.30 -20.65 15.89
C ASN A 65 -15.86 -20.92 16.33
N LYS A 66 -14.86 -20.72 15.46
CA LYS A 66 -13.45 -21.07 15.74
C LYS A 66 -12.51 -19.87 15.82
N SER A 67 -13.06 -18.66 15.78
CA SER A 67 -12.27 -17.43 15.76
C SER A 67 -11.26 -17.39 14.59
N GLU A 68 -11.62 -17.99 13.45
CA GLU A 68 -10.76 -18.05 12.27
C GLU A 68 -11.06 -16.86 11.35
N VAL A 69 -10.17 -15.88 11.34
CA VAL A 69 -10.23 -14.66 10.52
C VAL A 69 -9.26 -14.76 9.35
N ASP A 70 -9.68 -14.33 8.16
CA ASP A 70 -8.85 -14.20 6.96
C ASP A 70 -8.15 -12.83 6.91
N GLY A 71 -8.87 -11.79 7.32
CA GLY A 71 -8.38 -10.42 7.38
C GLY A 71 -9.44 -9.48 7.93
N TYR A 72 -9.15 -8.18 7.89
CA TYR A 72 -10.12 -7.16 8.23
C TYR A 72 -10.00 -5.94 7.32
N ASP A 73 -11.08 -5.16 7.32
CA ASP A 73 -11.21 -3.87 6.67
C ASP A 73 -11.85 -2.89 7.66
N GLY A 74 -11.90 -1.61 7.29
CA GLY A 74 -12.68 -0.65 8.06
C GLY A 74 -13.22 0.50 7.23
N ILE A 75 -14.35 1.03 7.68
CA ILE A 75 -14.99 2.22 7.12
C ILE A 75 -14.66 3.39 8.05
N ILE A 76 -14.01 4.41 7.50
CA ILE A 76 -13.67 5.68 8.18
C ILE A 76 -14.25 6.80 7.32
N ASP A 77 -14.99 7.72 7.94
CA ASP A 77 -15.52 8.94 7.33
C ASP A 77 -16.24 8.70 5.98
N SER A 78 -16.85 7.52 5.86
CA SER A 78 -17.63 7.08 4.71
C SER A 78 -18.78 6.20 5.19
N ASP A 79 -19.73 5.93 4.30
CA ASP A 79 -20.83 5.00 4.52
C ASP A 79 -20.61 3.67 3.80
N SER A 80 -19.55 3.55 3.00
CA SER A 80 -19.37 2.40 2.13
C SER A 80 -17.92 2.06 1.83
N ILE A 81 -17.70 0.78 1.52
CA ILE A 81 -16.38 0.25 1.15
C ILE A 81 -16.51 -0.87 0.12
N HIS A 82 -15.56 -0.91 -0.81
CA HIS A 82 -15.38 -2.03 -1.72
C HIS A 82 -14.44 -3.06 -1.07
N LEU A 83 -14.96 -4.25 -0.85
CA LEU A 83 -14.23 -5.39 -0.30
C LEU A 83 -13.90 -6.38 -1.39
N HIS A 84 -12.66 -6.87 -1.36
CA HIS A 84 -12.25 -8.08 -2.06
C HIS A 84 -12.09 -9.17 -1.02
N VAL A 85 -12.90 -10.20 -1.12
CA VAL A 85 -13.07 -11.19 -0.07
C VAL A 85 -12.76 -12.57 -0.63
N SER A 86 -11.88 -13.33 0.04
CA SER A 86 -11.55 -14.69 -0.36
C SER A 86 -12.79 -15.59 -0.40
N ASN A 87 -12.85 -16.53 -1.35
CA ASN A 87 -13.92 -17.53 -1.45
C ASN A 87 -14.01 -18.44 -0.20
N ASN A 88 -12.96 -18.47 0.63
CA ASN A 88 -12.92 -19.20 1.89
C ASN A 88 -13.62 -18.44 3.04
N VAL A 89 -13.87 -17.14 2.88
CA VAL A 89 -14.61 -16.33 3.85
C VAL A 89 -16.10 -16.65 3.71
N HIS A 90 -16.76 -16.83 4.85
CA HIS A 90 -18.17 -17.21 4.91
C HIS A 90 -19.04 -16.17 5.60
N TYR A 91 -18.43 -15.34 6.45
CA TYR A 91 -19.10 -14.31 7.22
C TYR A 91 -18.32 -12.99 7.18
N LEU A 92 -19.03 -11.87 7.24
CA LEU A 92 -18.47 -10.59 7.64
C LEU A 92 -19.03 -10.27 9.03
N LEU A 93 -18.16 -10.03 10.01
CA LEU A 93 -18.54 -9.44 11.29
C LEU A 93 -18.20 -7.96 11.22
N ILE A 94 -19.22 -7.12 11.29
CA ILE A 94 -19.10 -5.66 11.11
C ILE A 94 -19.49 -5.01 12.43
N PHE A 95 -18.63 -4.19 13.03
CA PHE A 95 -18.91 -3.56 14.32
C PHE A 95 -18.34 -2.15 14.43
N GLU A 96 -19.00 -1.32 15.25
CA GLU A 96 -18.46 -0.02 15.66
C GLU A 96 -17.37 -0.26 16.70
N ASP A 97 -16.12 0.08 16.39
CA ASP A 97 -15.00 0.02 17.32
C ASP A 97 -14.85 1.39 18.01
N LYS A 98 -15.52 1.54 19.15
CA LYS A 98 -15.67 2.84 19.82
C LYS A 98 -14.41 3.24 20.57
N ASN A 99 -13.66 2.27 21.08
CA ASN A 99 -12.42 2.46 21.83
C ASN A 99 -11.16 2.30 20.96
N GLN A 100 -11.33 1.94 19.68
CA GLN A 100 -10.26 1.82 18.70
C GLN A 100 -9.23 0.74 19.09
N ASP A 101 -9.70 -0.38 19.65
CA ASP A 101 -8.84 -1.49 20.08
C ASP A 101 -8.96 -2.76 19.21
N LEU A 102 -9.69 -2.65 18.08
CA LEU A 102 -9.95 -3.75 17.15
C LEU A 102 -10.56 -4.99 17.81
N THR A 103 -11.32 -4.80 18.88
CA THR A 103 -11.97 -5.87 19.60
C THR A 103 -13.46 -5.60 19.62
N LEU A 104 -14.28 -6.55 19.21
CA LEU A 104 -15.72 -6.42 19.43
C LEU A 104 -16.01 -6.54 20.94
N GLN A 105 -16.58 -5.51 21.55
CA GLN A 105 -17.15 -5.60 22.89
C GLN A 105 -18.65 -5.90 22.85
N ALA A 106 -19.16 -6.54 23.91
CA ALA A 106 -20.56 -6.95 23.98
C ALA A 106 -21.56 -5.79 23.86
N ASN A 107 -21.16 -4.59 24.28
CA ASN A 107 -21.96 -3.36 24.25
C ASN A 107 -21.82 -2.55 22.94
N GLU A 108 -21.01 -3.00 21.99
CA GLU A 108 -20.84 -2.35 20.70
C GLU A 108 -21.89 -2.78 19.69
N ALA A 109 -22.21 -1.88 18.77
CA ALA A 109 -23.18 -2.17 17.72
C ALA A 109 -22.51 -3.02 16.65
N PHE A 110 -23.10 -4.16 16.30
CA PHE A 110 -22.52 -5.06 15.31
C PHE A 110 -23.58 -5.65 14.36
N SER A 111 -23.11 -6.34 13.33
CA SER A 111 -23.89 -7.15 12.41
C SER A 111 -23.06 -8.31 11.89
N VAL A 112 -23.70 -9.47 11.71
CA VAL A 112 -23.07 -10.66 11.11
C VAL A 112 -23.72 -10.95 9.76
N VAL A 113 -22.97 -10.74 8.69
CA VAL A 113 -23.44 -10.99 7.32
C VAL A 113 -22.99 -12.38 6.88
N LYS A 114 -23.94 -13.22 6.45
CA LYS A 114 -23.64 -14.51 5.81
C LYS A 114 -23.46 -14.29 4.31
N LEU A 115 -22.23 -14.46 3.80
CA LEU A 115 -21.90 -14.17 2.40
C LEU A 115 -22.59 -15.12 1.41
N ARG A 116 -22.88 -16.37 1.82
CA ARG A 116 -23.63 -17.33 0.98
C ARG A 116 -25.00 -16.81 0.55
N SER A 117 -25.63 -15.92 1.33
CA SER A 117 -26.93 -15.31 1.01
C SER A 117 -26.84 -14.15 0.00
N HIS A 118 -25.62 -13.76 -0.38
CA HIS A 118 -25.32 -12.58 -1.20
C HIS A 118 -24.51 -12.93 -2.46
N LYS A 119 -24.42 -14.22 -2.85
CA LYS A 119 -23.64 -14.66 -4.02
C LYS A 119 -24.00 -13.96 -5.34
N ASP A 120 -25.26 -13.53 -5.47
CA ASP A 120 -25.76 -12.85 -6.68
C ASP A 120 -25.89 -11.32 -6.52
N LYS A 121 -25.42 -10.76 -5.39
CA LYS A 121 -25.55 -9.33 -5.06
C LYS A 121 -24.18 -8.69 -4.93
N SER A 122 -23.93 -7.66 -5.74
CA SER A 122 -22.73 -6.83 -5.63
C SER A 122 -22.75 -5.89 -4.43
N THR A 123 -23.92 -5.64 -3.83
CA THR A 123 -24.11 -4.68 -2.74
C THR A 123 -24.75 -5.34 -1.53
N ILE A 124 -24.17 -5.09 -0.35
CA ILE A 124 -24.63 -5.55 0.95
C ILE A 124 -24.95 -4.33 1.80
N GLU A 125 -26.23 -4.09 2.05
CA GLU A 125 -26.67 -3.07 3.01
C GLU A 125 -26.65 -3.64 4.43
N VAL A 126 -26.07 -2.90 5.37
CA VAL A 126 -25.83 -3.36 6.74
C VAL A 126 -26.35 -2.32 7.72
N SER A 127 -27.19 -2.77 8.65
CA SER A 127 -27.56 -2.01 9.85
C SER A 127 -26.82 -2.59 11.05
N LEU A 128 -26.23 -1.73 11.87
CA LEU A 128 -25.55 -2.11 13.11
C LEU A 128 -26.50 -1.93 14.30
N SER A 129 -26.49 -2.86 15.24
CA SER A 129 -27.28 -2.76 16.46
C SER A 129 -26.60 -3.48 17.62
N VAL A 130 -26.83 -3.01 18.85
CA VAL A 130 -26.32 -3.68 20.05
C VAL A 130 -27.25 -4.86 20.38
N ASN A 131 -26.71 -6.08 20.37
CA ASN A 131 -27.44 -7.28 20.79
C ASN A 131 -26.50 -8.33 21.42
N GLU A 132 -26.26 -8.21 22.73
CA GLU A 132 -25.35 -9.07 23.50
C GLU A 132 -25.63 -10.57 23.33
N ASN A 133 -26.90 -10.98 23.15
CA ASN A 133 -27.28 -12.39 23.06
C ASN A 133 -26.94 -13.03 21.70
N GLU A 134 -26.74 -12.21 20.66
CA GLU A 134 -26.43 -12.66 19.31
C GLU A 134 -24.96 -12.43 18.93
N ALA A 135 -24.18 -11.81 19.82
CA ALA A 135 -22.78 -11.55 19.58
C ALA A 135 -22.01 -12.88 19.45
N PRO A 136 -21.18 -13.06 18.40
CA PRO A 136 -20.49 -14.31 18.17
C PRO A 136 -19.41 -14.49 19.23
N SER A 137 -19.71 -15.26 20.29
CA SER A 137 -18.84 -15.45 21.47
C SER A 137 -17.39 -15.85 21.19
N ALA A 138 -17.10 -16.39 20.01
CA ALA A 138 -15.75 -16.70 19.58
C ALA A 138 -14.89 -15.43 19.30
N PHE A 139 -15.51 -14.27 19.08
CA PHE A 139 -14.87 -13.01 18.68
C PHE A 139 -15.05 -11.89 19.72
N VAL A 140 -16.05 -11.99 20.60
CA VAL A 140 -16.25 -11.03 21.68
C VAL A 140 -15.06 -11.03 22.65
N ASP A 141 -14.57 -9.83 23.00
CA ASP A 141 -13.43 -9.60 23.89
C ASP A 141 -12.13 -10.31 23.45
N ARG A 142 -12.00 -10.59 22.15
CA ARG A 142 -10.77 -11.12 21.55
C ARG A 142 -10.20 -10.13 20.55
N SER A 143 -9.05 -9.56 20.88
CA SER A 143 -8.35 -8.67 19.97
C SER A 143 -8.06 -9.36 18.65
N LEU A 144 -8.39 -8.67 17.56
CA LEU A 144 -8.14 -9.10 16.20
C LEU A 144 -6.69 -9.53 15.97
N SER A 145 -5.73 -8.92 16.67
CA SER A 145 -4.32 -9.33 16.75
C SER A 145 -4.10 -10.82 17.03
N SER A 146 -4.93 -11.39 17.92
CA SER A 146 -4.87 -12.80 18.33
C SER A 146 -5.66 -13.73 17.42
N LEU A 147 -6.56 -13.17 16.61
CA LEU A 147 -7.47 -13.88 15.71
C LEU A 147 -6.95 -13.95 14.28
N LEU A 148 -6.16 -12.95 13.89
CA LEU A 148 -5.37 -12.91 12.68
C LEU A 148 -4.27 -13.97 12.74
N LYS A 149 -4.66 -15.23 12.60
CA LYS A 149 -3.80 -16.27 12.02
C LYS A 149 -3.81 -16.03 10.51
N ILE A 150 -3.28 -14.88 10.09
CA ILE A 150 -3.12 -14.57 8.66
C ILE A 150 -2.46 -15.79 8.03
N GLU A 151 -2.89 -16.17 6.83
CA GLU A 151 -2.10 -17.04 5.94
C GLU A 151 -0.80 -16.28 5.60
N LEU A 152 0.09 -16.18 6.60
CA LEU A 152 1.47 -15.73 6.57
C LEU A 152 2.33 -16.69 5.74
N ASP A 153 1.75 -17.80 5.28
CA ASP A 153 2.40 -18.77 4.41
C ASP A 153 2.90 -18.15 3.09
N LEU A 154 2.38 -16.96 2.70
CA LEU A 154 2.76 -16.26 1.46
C LEU A 154 3.53 -14.94 1.68
N VAL A 155 3.74 -14.51 2.92
CA VAL A 155 4.44 -13.24 3.22
C VAL A 155 5.45 -13.40 4.34
N ASP A 156 6.68 -12.96 4.09
CA ASP A 156 7.74 -12.96 5.11
C ASP A 156 7.56 -11.82 6.11
N ILE A 157 7.73 -12.10 7.40
CA ILE A 157 7.72 -11.08 8.47
C ILE A 157 9.02 -11.17 9.27
N GLY A 158 9.79 -10.10 9.25
CA GLY A 158 11.03 -10.00 10.01
C GLY A 158 12.15 -10.93 9.49
N THR A 159 11.96 -11.54 8.32
CA THR A 159 12.98 -12.33 7.65
C THR A 159 14.16 -11.43 7.32
N VAL A 160 15.35 -11.83 7.78
CA VAL A 160 16.59 -11.11 7.50
C VAL A 160 17.02 -11.37 6.06
N ALA A 161 17.16 -10.31 5.28
CA ALA A 161 17.52 -10.39 3.87
C ALA A 161 18.50 -9.27 3.47
N ASN A 162 19.34 -9.53 2.47
CA ASN A 162 20.20 -8.52 1.86
C ASN A 162 19.48 -7.90 0.66
N LEU A 163 19.79 -6.65 0.32
CA LEU A 163 19.25 -5.99 -0.89
C LEU A 163 19.61 -6.70 -2.20
N THR A 164 20.57 -7.61 -2.18
CA THR A 164 20.97 -8.43 -3.33
C THR A 164 20.25 -9.78 -3.39
N ASP A 165 19.41 -10.10 -2.41
CA ASP A 165 18.68 -11.36 -2.35
C ASP A 165 17.53 -11.38 -3.37
N PRO A 166 17.05 -12.57 -3.77
CA PRO A 166 16.10 -12.73 -4.88
C PRO A 166 14.87 -11.81 -4.82
N PRO A 167 14.20 -11.57 -3.66
CA PRO A 167 13.01 -10.72 -3.59
C PRO A 167 13.20 -9.30 -4.13
N PHE A 168 14.43 -8.77 -4.09
CA PHE A 168 14.75 -7.39 -4.48
C PHE A 168 15.51 -7.29 -5.81
N GLU A 169 15.69 -8.40 -6.53
CA GLU A 169 16.29 -8.36 -7.85
C GLU A 169 15.45 -7.50 -8.81
N LYS A 170 16.11 -6.76 -9.70
CA LYS A 170 15.41 -5.87 -10.66
C LYS A 170 14.39 -6.59 -11.54
N GLY A 171 14.58 -7.89 -11.79
CA GLY A 171 13.61 -8.71 -12.53
C GLY A 171 12.26 -8.81 -11.83
N ASN A 172 12.26 -8.82 -10.49
CA ASN A 172 11.06 -8.95 -9.67
C ASN A 172 10.22 -7.68 -9.63
N ALA A 173 10.79 -6.52 -9.96
CA ALA A 173 10.01 -5.29 -10.16
C ALA A 173 8.93 -5.49 -11.23
N LYS A 174 9.31 -6.14 -12.34
CA LYS A 174 8.40 -6.46 -13.44
C LYS A 174 7.42 -7.57 -13.08
N LEU A 175 7.89 -8.58 -12.33
CA LEU A 175 7.04 -9.65 -11.83
C LEU A 175 5.93 -9.09 -10.93
N GLY A 176 6.26 -8.28 -9.93
CA GLY A 176 5.28 -7.68 -9.02
C GLY A 176 4.29 -6.74 -9.72
N MET A 177 4.70 -6.10 -10.82
CA MET A 177 3.82 -5.24 -11.63
C MET A 177 2.86 -6.04 -12.53
N TRP A 178 3.36 -7.05 -13.25
CA TRP A 178 2.59 -7.72 -14.32
C TRP A 178 2.05 -9.09 -13.94
N GLN A 179 2.54 -9.67 -12.86
CA GLN A 179 2.20 -11.00 -12.36
C GLN A 179 2.09 -11.00 -10.82
N PRO A 180 1.16 -10.21 -10.26
CA PRO A 180 1.10 -9.95 -8.83
C PRO A 180 0.77 -11.19 -7.97
N LEU A 181 -0.04 -12.13 -8.46
CA LEU A 181 -0.34 -13.37 -7.73
C LEU A 181 0.88 -14.30 -7.76
N THR A 182 1.55 -14.45 -8.91
CA THR A 182 2.82 -15.21 -8.96
C THR A 182 3.86 -14.61 -8.01
N PHE A 183 3.98 -13.29 -7.95
CA PHE A 183 4.91 -12.60 -7.03
C PHE A 183 4.67 -12.99 -5.57
N LEU A 184 3.40 -13.09 -5.14
CA LEU A 184 3.02 -13.55 -3.80
C LEU A 184 3.34 -15.04 -3.60
N VAL A 185 2.96 -15.89 -4.55
CA VAL A 185 3.16 -17.35 -4.46
C VAL A 185 4.65 -17.74 -4.43
N GLU A 186 5.51 -16.96 -5.09
CA GLU A 186 6.96 -17.15 -5.06
C GLU A 186 7.62 -16.58 -3.79
N GLY A 187 6.86 -16.08 -2.83
CA GLY A 187 7.38 -15.60 -1.54
C GLY A 187 8.18 -14.31 -1.64
N ASN A 188 7.91 -13.47 -2.65
CA ASN A 188 8.65 -12.20 -2.79
C ASN A 188 8.05 -11.08 -1.94
N ALA A 189 6.82 -11.22 -1.43
CA ALA A 189 6.17 -10.18 -0.65
C ALA A 189 6.46 -10.31 0.85
N GLY A 190 6.49 -9.20 1.57
CA GLY A 190 6.69 -9.21 3.01
C GLY A 190 7.30 -7.93 3.58
N LEU A 191 7.53 -7.97 4.89
CA LEU A 191 8.31 -7.00 5.64
C LEU A 191 9.66 -7.62 6.01
N TYR A 192 10.71 -7.17 5.35
CA TYR A 192 12.06 -7.71 5.50
C TYR A 192 12.93 -6.79 6.34
N PHE A 193 13.83 -7.37 7.14
CA PHE A 193 14.84 -6.63 7.88
C PHE A 193 16.20 -6.80 7.19
N LEU A 194 16.94 -5.71 6.98
CA LEU A 194 18.27 -5.81 6.37
C LEU A 194 19.38 -6.22 7.35
N SER A 195 19.01 -6.40 8.63
CA SER A 195 19.83 -6.98 9.68
C SER A 195 18.93 -7.66 10.70
N GLU A 196 19.52 -8.50 11.55
CA GLU A 196 18.85 -9.00 12.76
C GLU A 196 18.21 -7.86 13.55
N TYR A 197 17.06 -8.14 14.19
CA TYR A 197 16.34 -7.15 14.96
C TYR A 197 17.11 -6.74 16.23
N ASP A 198 17.29 -5.42 16.39
CA ASP A 198 17.94 -4.79 17.54
C ASP A 198 16.97 -3.79 18.19
N PRO A 199 16.45 -4.08 19.39
CA PRO A 199 15.49 -3.21 20.08
C PRO A 199 16.09 -1.87 20.54
N THR A 200 17.40 -1.67 20.42
CA THR A 200 18.07 -0.40 20.74
C THR A 200 18.13 0.57 19.57
N LYS A 201 17.80 0.11 18.35
CA LYS A 201 17.81 0.91 17.14
C LYS A 201 16.41 1.37 16.74
N ILE A 202 16.35 2.50 16.05
CA ILE A 202 15.10 3.03 15.49
C ILE A 202 14.90 2.45 14.08
N PRO A 203 13.81 1.74 13.82
CA PRO A 203 13.49 1.28 12.47
C PRO A 203 13.26 2.42 11.47
N ILE A 204 13.74 2.22 10.25
CA ILE A 204 13.38 3.01 9.06
C ILE A 204 12.78 2.06 8.03
N LEU A 205 11.50 2.23 7.73
CA LEU A 205 10.78 1.45 6.73
C LEU A 205 10.85 2.12 5.35
N PHE A 206 11.39 1.40 4.37
CA PHE A 206 11.38 1.78 2.97
C PHE A 206 10.22 1.14 2.20
N VAL A 207 9.48 1.96 1.46
CA VAL A 207 8.32 1.55 0.63
C VAL A 207 8.53 2.01 -0.81
N HIS A 208 8.76 1.06 -1.71
CA HIS A 208 9.11 1.34 -3.11
C HIS A 208 7.91 1.78 -3.96
N GLY A 209 8.16 2.18 -5.22
CA GLY A 209 7.13 2.59 -6.18
C GLY A 209 6.62 1.48 -7.09
N ILE A 210 5.92 1.87 -8.16
CA ILE A 210 5.48 0.95 -9.22
C ILE A 210 6.66 0.45 -10.05
N ASN A 211 6.70 -0.86 -10.37
CA ASN A 211 7.80 -1.46 -11.13
C ASN A 211 9.18 -1.16 -10.53
N ALA A 212 9.25 -1.12 -9.20
CA ALA A 212 10.44 -0.84 -8.41
C ALA A 212 10.66 -1.96 -7.39
N THR A 213 11.81 -1.93 -6.73
CA THR A 213 12.14 -2.82 -5.60
C THR A 213 12.92 -2.05 -4.53
N ALA A 214 13.15 -2.69 -3.39
CA ALA A 214 14.02 -2.15 -2.34
C ALA A 214 15.41 -1.74 -2.81
N LEU A 215 15.92 -2.41 -3.85
CA LEU A 215 17.25 -2.14 -4.40
C LEU A 215 17.39 -0.69 -4.90
N ASP A 216 16.29 -0.06 -5.32
CA ASP A 216 16.31 1.33 -5.80
C ASP A 216 16.67 2.32 -4.68
N PHE A 217 16.45 1.95 -3.41
CA PHE A 217 16.87 2.73 -2.24
C PHE A 217 18.33 2.50 -1.82
N SER A 218 19.07 1.61 -2.46
CA SER A 218 20.48 1.33 -2.10
C SER A 218 21.34 2.58 -1.90
N PRO A 219 21.22 3.65 -2.73
CA PRO A 219 22.02 4.85 -2.53
C PRO A 219 21.65 5.62 -1.25
N LEU A 220 20.38 5.69 -0.85
CA LEU A 220 19.98 6.26 0.44
C LEU A 220 20.42 5.36 1.60
N ILE A 221 20.14 4.06 1.48
CA ILE A 221 20.47 3.05 2.51
C ILE A 221 21.96 3.06 2.83
N GLY A 222 22.82 3.21 1.82
CA GLY A 222 24.27 3.29 2.00
C GLY A 222 24.77 4.52 2.80
N LYS A 223 23.93 5.55 2.98
CA LYS A 223 24.26 6.77 3.74
C LYS A 223 23.77 6.72 5.19
N ILE A 224 22.86 5.81 5.53
CA ILE A 224 22.23 5.72 6.86
C ILE A 224 23.23 5.27 7.93
N ASP A 225 23.20 5.92 9.08
CA ASP A 225 23.91 5.46 10.28
C ASP A 225 23.25 4.21 10.87
N GLN A 226 23.73 3.05 10.46
CA GLN A 226 23.23 1.76 10.93
C GLN A 226 23.63 1.43 12.38
N SER A 227 24.39 2.28 13.06
CA SER A 227 24.61 2.14 14.51
C SER A 227 23.39 2.61 15.30
N LYS A 228 22.61 3.55 14.75
CA LYS A 228 21.40 4.12 15.34
C LYS A 228 20.12 3.58 14.71
N TYR A 229 20.11 3.41 13.39
CA TYR A 229 18.92 3.01 12.65
C TYR A 229 18.99 1.56 12.19
N GLN A 230 17.84 0.88 12.18
CA GLN A 230 17.68 -0.43 11.57
C GLN A 230 16.84 -0.30 10.30
N ILE A 231 17.25 -0.93 9.21
CA ILE A 231 16.61 -0.74 7.91
C ILE A 231 15.63 -1.86 7.64
N TRP A 232 14.38 -1.49 7.39
CA TRP A 232 13.29 -2.38 7.02
C TRP A 232 12.79 -2.05 5.62
N VAL A 233 12.22 -3.05 4.96
CA VAL A 233 11.72 -2.94 3.60
C VAL A 233 10.36 -3.60 3.50
N PHE A 234 9.36 -2.86 2.99
CA PHE A 234 8.11 -3.45 2.56
C PHE A 234 8.19 -3.78 1.06
N ASN A 235 8.23 -5.07 0.73
CA ASN A 235 8.23 -5.57 -0.64
C ASN A 235 6.84 -6.09 -0.99
N TYR A 236 6.27 -5.62 -2.08
CA TYR A 236 4.87 -5.89 -2.39
C TYR A 236 4.62 -5.92 -3.92
N PRO A 237 3.59 -6.65 -4.38
CA PRO A 237 3.24 -6.68 -5.80
C PRO A 237 2.64 -5.34 -6.25
N SER A 238 3.48 -4.53 -6.88
CA SER A 238 3.12 -3.17 -7.30
C SER A 238 2.02 -3.07 -8.38
N GLY A 239 1.60 -4.19 -8.98
CA GLY A 239 0.46 -4.26 -9.89
C GLY A 239 -0.90 -4.37 -9.20
N LEU A 240 -0.94 -4.77 -7.92
CA LEU A 240 -2.18 -4.84 -7.14
C LEU A 240 -2.71 -3.46 -6.78
N SER A 241 -3.98 -3.43 -6.36
CA SER A 241 -4.62 -2.24 -5.81
C SER A 241 -3.76 -1.65 -4.69
N LEU A 242 -3.62 -0.32 -4.70
CA LEU A 242 -2.91 0.41 -3.66
C LEU A 242 -3.64 0.22 -2.32
N SER A 243 -4.98 0.20 -2.33
CA SER A 243 -5.78 -0.09 -1.13
C SER A 243 -5.45 -1.46 -0.54
N LEU A 244 -5.35 -2.50 -1.38
CA LEU A 244 -4.92 -3.84 -0.96
C LEU A 244 -3.52 -3.82 -0.35
N ASN A 245 -2.57 -3.15 -0.99
CA ASN A 245 -1.20 -3.04 -0.50
C ASN A 245 -1.09 -2.24 0.81
N SER A 246 -1.87 -1.16 0.98
CA SER A 246 -1.93 -0.38 2.23
C SER A 246 -2.44 -1.22 3.39
N ARG A 247 -3.46 -2.05 3.16
CA ARG A 247 -3.96 -2.99 4.17
C ARG A 247 -2.93 -4.05 4.52
N GLY A 248 -2.26 -4.62 3.51
CA GLY A 248 -1.14 -5.53 3.73
C GLY A 248 -0.07 -4.90 4.62
N LEU A 249 0.31 -3.66 4.33
CA LEU A 249 1.25 -2.90 5.16
C LEU A 249 0.75 -2.72 6.61
N ASN A 250 -0.50 -2.32 6.80
CA ASN A 250 -1.10 -2.14 8.13
C ASN A 250 -1.09 -3.45 8.93
N ASN A 251 -1.46 -4.56 8.31
CA ASN A 251 -1.48 -5.88 8.95
C ASN A 251 -0.06 -6.31 9.38
N LEU A 252 0.93 -6.08 8.53
CA LEU A 252 2.33 -6.38 8.82
C LEU A 252 2.87 -5.49 9.95
N LEU A 253 2.62 -4.18 9.89
CA LEU A 253 3.03 -3.24 10.92
C LEU A 253 2.39 -3.57 12.27
N HIS A 254 1.09 -3.84 12.30
CA HIS A 254 0.38 -4.25 13.51
C HIS A 254 1.03 -5.51 14.13
N THR A 255 1.34 -6.52 13.31
CA THR A 255 2.00 -7.75 13.75
C THR A 255 3.36 -7.44 14.37
N VAL A 256 4.20 -6.69 13.66
CA VAL A 256 5.56 -6.37 14.08
C VAL A 256 5.59 -5.46 15.31
N VAL A 257 4.69 -4.50 15.43
CA VAL A 257 4.59 -3.63 16.60
C VAL A 257 4.17 -4.44 17.83
N THR A 258 3.25 -5.39 17.66
CA THR A 258 2.81 -6.27 18.76
C THR A 258 3.94 -7.20 19.21
N GLU A 259 4.66 -7.81 18.27
CA GLU A 259 5.73 -8.78 18.56
C GLU A 259 6.99 -8.11 19.10
N TYR A 260 7.46 -7.06 18.44
CA TYR A 260 8.73 -6.40 18.74
C TYR A 260 8.59 -5.18 19.65
N LYS A 261 7.36 -4.72 19.92
CA LYS A 261 7.05 -3.60 20.83
C LYS A 261 7.79 -2.31 20.48
N ILE A 262 7.90 -2.02 19.17
CA ILE A 262 8.53 -0.80 18.68
C ILE A 262 7.74 0.42 19.14
N GLN A 263 8.45 1.50 19.46
CA GLN A 263 7.87 2.77 19.91
C GLN A 263 8.14 3.93 18.96
N GLN A 264 9.07 3.72 18.02
CA GLN A 264 9.48 4.70 17.02
C GLN A 264 9.67 3.99 15.69
N LEU A 265 9.31 4.67 14.61
CA LEU A 265 9.46 4.23 13.23
C LEU A 265 9.49 5.46 12.33
N HIS A 266 10.51 5.56 11.49
CA HIS A 266 10.48 6.48 10.36
C HIS A 266 10.06 5.72 9.10
N VAL A 267 9.23 6.33 8.26
CA VAL A 267 8.82 5.74 6.98
C VAL A 267 9.36 6.60 5.84
N VAL A 268 9.98 5.97 4.84
CA VAL A 268 10.47 6.60 3.62
C VAL A 268 9.81 5.91 2.43
N ALA A 269 9.05 6.68 1.67
CA ALA A 269 8.27 6.16 0.56
C ALA A 269 8.62 6.89 -0.73
N HIS A 270 8.77 6.15 -1.83
CA HIS A 270 9.08 6.71 -3.14
C HIS A 270 7.96 6.46 -4.15
N SER A 271 7.65 7.48 -4.94
CA SER A 271 6.69 7.38 -6.05
C SER A 271 5.33 6.85 -5.58
N MET A 272 4.80 5.81 -6.22
CA MET A 272 3.56 5.16 -5.81
C MET A 272 3.54 4.69 -4.35
N GLY A 273 4.70 4.36 -3.77
CA GLY A 273 4.81 3.95 -2.36
C GLY A 273 4.32 5.03 -1.40
N GLY A 274 4.46 6.31 -1.74
CA GLY A 274 3.94 7.40 -0.91
C GLY A 274 2.43 7.39 -0.79
N LEU A 275 1.71 6.98 -1.84
CA LEU A 275 0.25 6.87 -1.81
C LEU A 275 -0.19 5.71 -0.91
N ILE A 276 0.56 4.60 -0.91
CA ILE A 276 0.32 3.45 -0.03
C ILE A 276 0.52 3.87 1.43
N VAL A 277 1.63 4.53 1.74
CA VAL A 277 1.91 5.00 3.10
C VAL A 277 0.88 6.04 3.57
N THR A 278 0.53 7.02 2.74
CA THR A 278 -0.50 8.01 3.10
C THR A 278 -1.87 7.34 3.32
N ASN A 279 -2.25 6.37 2.48
CA ASN A 279 -3.52 5.65 2.67
C ASN A 279 -3.49 4.70 3.88
N SER A 280 -2.33 4.13 4.20
CA SER A 280 -2.09 3.36 5.43
C SER A 280 -2.25 4.24 6.67
N ILE A 281 -1.67 5.45 6.66
CA ILE A 281 -1.80 6.43 7.75
C ILE A 281 -3.23 6.96 7.89
N ARG A 282 -3.96 7.14 6.80
CA ARG A 282 -5.38 7.50 6.88
C ARG A 282 -6.19 6.48 7.70
N GLN A 283 -5.71 5.24 7.78
CA GLN A 283 -6.36 4.17 8.53
C GLN A 283 -5.90 4.09 9.99
N CYS A 284 -4.99 4.94 10.47
CA CYS A 284 -4.52 4.96 11.87
C CYS A 284 -5.64 4.97 12.93
N PRO A 285 -6.79 5.66 12.72
CA PRO A 285 -7.88 5.67 13.72
C PRO A 285 -8.50 4.28 13.93
N ILE A 286 -8.36 3.36 12.98
CA ILE A 286 -8.69 1.95 13.16
C ILE A 286 -7.57 1.36 14.01
N GLY A 287 -7.82 1.07 15.30
CA GLY A 287 -6.89 0.29 16.12
C GLY A 287 -5.68 1.01 16.69
N GLN A 288 -5.64 2.35 16.66
CA GLN A 288 -4.49 3.17 17.12
C GLN A 288 -3.15 2.73 16.48
N LEU A 289 -3.19 2.36 15.19
CA LEU A 289 -2.12 1.64 14.50
C LEU A 289 -0.88 2.47 14.15
N CYS A 290 -0.73 3.69 14.68
CA CYS A 290 0.31 4.61 14.22
C CYS A 290 1.01 5.42 15.32
N ASP A 291 0.72 5.17 16.59
CA ASP A 291 1.37 5.91 17.70
C ASP A 291 2.89 5.75 17.73
N PHE A 292 3.41 4.65 17.15
CA PHE A 292 4.83 4.37 17.00
C PHE A 292 5.45 5.03 15.76
N VAL A 293 4.68 5.61 14.84
CA VAL A 293 5.21 6.26 13.63
C VAL A 293 5.67 7.67 13.98
N SER A 294 6.98 7.86 14.02
CA SER A 294 7.60 9.13 14.39
C SER A 294 7.58 10.14 13.25
N SER A 295 7.77 9.69 12.00
CA SER A 295 7.73 10.59 10.84
C SER A 295 7.54 9.85 9.52
N VAL A 296 7.05 10.56 8.52
CA VAL A 296 6.92 10.05 7.14
C VAL A 296 7.62 10.98 6.17
N THR A 297 8.44 10.42 5.28
CA THR A 297 9.03 11.11 4.13
C THR A 297 8.47 10.50 2.86
N THR A 298 7.91 11.34 1.98
CA THR A 298 7.44 10.92 0.65
C THR A 298 8.25 11.62 -0.43
N ILE A 299 8.81 10.85 -1.36
CA ILE A 299 9.74 11.32 -2.39
C ILE A 299 9.08 11.12 -3.77
N SER A 300 8.83 12.20 -4.50
CA SER A 300 8.28 12.16 -5.86
C SER A 300 6.93 11.43 -6.00
N SER A 301 6.09 11.49 -4.97
CA SER A 301 4.82 10.74 -4.92
C SER A 301 3.69 11.43 -5.70
N PRO A 302 2.96 10.73 -6.58
CA PRO A 302 1.90 11.31 -7.41
C PRO A 302 0.56 11.49 -6.67
N PHE A 303 0.49 12.46 -5.75
CA PHE A 303 -0.67 12.68 -4.89
C PHE A 303 -1.95 13.17 -5.61
N ASP A 304 -1.88 13.58 -6.87
CA ASP A 304 -3.03 13.90 -7.73
C ASP A 304 -3.27 12.81 -8.81
N GLY A 305 -2.69 11.62 -8.61
CA GLY A 305 -2.73 10.52 -9.56
C GLY A 305 -1.85 10.74 -10.79
N VAL A 306 -1.97 9.83 -11.77
CA VAL A 306 -1.13 9.78 -12.97
C VAL A 306 -2.00 9.66 -14.22
N LYS A 307 -1.88 10.63 -15.14
CA LYS A 307 -2.70 10.66 -16.37
C LYS A 307 -2.54 9.41 -17.25
N SER A 308 -1.36 8.79 -17.28
CA SER A 308 -1.13 7.55 -18.03
C SER A 308 -1.88 6.36 -17.42
N ALA A 309 -2.14 6.35 -16.11
CA ALA A 309 -2.97 5.32 -15.48
C ALA A 309 -4.42 5.42 -15.97
N LYS A 310 -4.99 6.63 -16.03
CA LYS A 310 -6.30 6.87 -16.64
C LYS A 310 -6.37 6.38 -18.09
N GLN A 311 -5.37 6.73 -18.90
CA GLN A 311 -5.29 6.23 -20.28
C GLN A 311 -5.18 4.70 -20.34
N GLY A 312 -4.42 4.09 -19.43
CA GLY A 312 -4.35 2.64 -19.27
C GLY A 312 -5.72 2.03 -19.01
N MET A 313 -6.54 2.64 -18.15
CA MET A 313 -7.92 2.16 -17.90
C MET A 313 -8.83 2.29 -19.13
N GLU A 314 -8.69 3.38 -19.91
CA GLU A 314 -9.56 3.66 -21.04
C GLU A 314 -9.22 2.82 -22.28
N TYR A 315 -7.95 2.47 -22.48
CA TYR A 315 -7.47 1.92 -23.75
C TYR A 315 -6.77 0.56 -23.65
N SER A 316 -6.41 0.09 -22.45
CA SER A 316 -5.71 -1.19 -22.28
C SER A 316 -6.66 -2.38 -22.48
N PRO A 317 -6.20 -3.49 -23.10
CA PRO A 317 -6.99 -4.72 -23.18
C PRO A 317 -7.24 -5.37 -21.81
N VAL A 318 -6.36 -5.10 -20.83
CA VAL A 318 -6.46 -5.59 -19.44
C VAL A 318 -6.11 -4.44 -18.51
N VAL A 319 -6.98 -4.14 -17.55
CA VAL A 319 -6.76 -3.04 -16.61
C VAL A 319 -5.98 -3.57 -15.41
N MET A 320 -4.82 -2.98 -15.15
CA MET A 320 -4.05 -3.26 -13.94
C MET A 320 -4.74 -2.62 -12.72
N PRO A 321 -4.96 -3.35 -11.61
CA PRO A 321 -5.58 -2.81 -10.41
C PRO A 321 -4.91 -1.53 -9.89
N ALA A 322 -3.58 -1.46 -9.89
CA ALA A 322 -2.85 -0.24 -9.50
C ALA A 322 -3.23 0.99 -10.35
N TRP A 323 -3.57 0.82 -11.64
CA TRP A 323 -3.97 1.96 -12.49
C TRP A 323 -5.32 2.53 -12.10
N VAL A 324 -6.21 1.71 -11.54
CA VAL A 324 -7.51 2.16 -11.03
C VAL A 324 -7.31 3.14 -9.87
N ASP A 325 -6.41 2.81 -8.95
CA ASP A 325 -6.12 3.65 -7.78
C ASP A 325 -5.21 4.84 -8.09
N LEU A 326 -4.41 4.75 -9.17
CA LEU A 326 -3.60 5.86 -9.68
C LEU A 326 -4.37 6.83 -10.59
N ASN A 327 -5.64 6.53 -10.91
CA ASN A 327 -6.45 7.40 -11.75
C ASN A 327 -6.71 8.74 -11.04
N PRO A 328 -6.36 9.89 -11.65
CA PRO A 328 -6.63 11.21 -11.06
C PRO A 328 -8.10 11.46 -10.73
N ASP A 329 -9.02 10.83 -11.47
CA ASP A 329 -10.47 10.97 -11.25
C ASP A 329 -11.04 9.86 -10.35
N GLY A 330 -10.17 9.01 -9.78
CA GLY A 330 -10.52 7.84 -9.00
C GLY A 330 -10.81 8.16 -7.52
N LYS A 331 -11.64 7.31 -6.90
CA LYS A 331 -11.99 7.42 -5.48
C LYS A 331 -10.79 7.33 -4.55
N PHE A 332 -9.80 6.49 -4.87
CA PHE A 332 -8.59 6.35 -4.06
C PHE A 332 -7.85 7.70 -3.90
N ILE A 333 -7.62 8.42 -5.01
CA ILE A 333 -6.98 9.74 -4.99
C ILE A 333 -7.86 10.77 -4.28
N ALA A 334 -9.16 10.79 -4.61
CA ALA A 334 -10.11 11.72 -4.00
C ALA A 334 -10.16 11.60 -2.47
N ASP A 335 -10.05 10.38 -1.95
CA ASP A 335 -10.16 10.10 -0.52
C ASP A 335 -8.81 10.20 0.21
N LEU A 336 -7.67 10.35 -0.48
CA LEU A 336 -6.34 10.14 0.10
C LEU A 336 -6.02 11.09 1.27
N PHE A 337 -6.55 12.32 1.21
CA PHE A 337 -6.35 13.37 2.22
C PHE A 337 -7.68 13.89 2.81
N ILE A 338 -8.76 13.11 2.71
CA ILE A 338 -9.99 13.46 3.42
C ILE A 338 -9.69 13.38 4.93
N ASP A 339 -10.01 14.47 5.62
CA ASP A 339 -9.71 14.73 7.03
C ASP A 339 -10.14 13.56 7.91
N SER A 340 -9.17 12.76 8.36
CA SER A 340 -9.41 11.67 9.30
C SER A 340 -8.40 11.75 10.44
N SER A 341 -8.86 12.29 11.57
CA SER A 341 -8.32 12.24 12.93
C SER A 341 -7.43 13.37 13.44
N GLU A 342 -7.48 13.53 14.78
CA GLU A 342 -6.63 14.40 15.60
C GLU A 342 -5.15 13.96 15.62
N ILE A 343 -4.79 12.88 14.91
CA ILE A 343 -3.43 12.30 14.90
C ILE A 343 -2.60 12.99 13.82
N HIS A 344 -1.69 13.87 14.23
CA HIS A 344 -0.71 14.50 13.35
C HIS A 344 0.61 13.71 13.35
N ILE A 345 0.95 13.11 12.21
CA ILE A 345 2.26 12.48 11.98
C ILE A 345 3.12 13.44 11.17
N PRO A 346 4.30 13.85 11.64
CA PRO A 346 5.19 14.74 10.89
C PRO A 346 5.48 14.22 9.48
N HIS A 347 5.15 15.05 8.47
CA HIS A 347 5.30 14.69 7.06
C HIS A 347 6.29 15.58 6.32
N PHE A 348 7.31 14.95 5.73
CA PHE A 348 8.25 15.57 4.80
C PHE A 348 7.91 15.20 3.35
N LEU A 349 7.47 16.19 2.57
CA LEU A 349 7.25 16.07 1.13
C LEU A 349 8.50 16.53 0.36
N ALA A 350 9.21 15.56 -0.20
CA ALA A 350 10.34 15.77 -1.11
C ALA A 350 9.91 15.53 -2.57
N PHE A 351 10.33 16.40 -3.50
CA PHE A 351 9.96 16.26 -4.91
C PHE A 351 11.10 16.59 -5.87
N GLY A 352 11.18 15.86 -6.97
CA GLY A 352 12.07 16.15 -8.10
C GLY A 352 11.38 17.07 -9.11
N TYR A 353 12.17 17.87 -9.82
CA TYR A 353 11.65 18.73 -10.90
C TYR A 353 12.53 18.78 -12.14
N ASN A 354 13.53 17.89 -12.24
CA ASN A 354 14.37 17.79 -13.42
C ASN A 354 13.85 16.67 -14.33
N SER A 355 13.30 17.06 -15.48
CA SER A 355 12.73 16.10 -16.43
C SER A 355 13.76 15.24 -17.16
N GLY A 356 15.04 15.60 -17.12
CA GLY A 356 16.11 14.93 -17.86
C GLY A 356 16.14 15.22 -19.37
N ASP A 357 15.15 15.95 -19.89
CA ASP A 357 14.99 16.23 -21.32
C ASP A 357 15.37 17.66 -21.68
N LEU A 358 16.30 17.82 -22.65
CA LEU A 358 16.78 19.11 -23.16
C LEU A 358 15.68 20.01 -23.77
N PHE A 359 14.56 19.42 -24.21
CA PHE A 359 13.48 20.11 -24.91
C PHE A 359 12.10 19.95 -24.25
N ASN A 360 12.04 19.46 -23.01
CA ASN A 360 10.79 19.33 -22.28
C ASN A 360 10.46 20.64 -21.55
N THR A 361 9.33 21.25 -21.89
CA THR A 361 8.82 22.47 -21.24
C THR A 361 7.84 22.19 -20.10
N ASN A 362 7.55 20.92 -19.82
CA ASN A 362 6.63 20.53 -18.75
C ASN A 362 7.37 20.44 -17.41
N SER A 363 6.74 20.96 -16.36
CA SER A 363 7.24 20.81 -14.98
C SER A 363 6.97 19.40 -14.49
N ASN A 364 7.99 18.54 -14.51
CA ASN A 364 7.94 17.15 -14.05
C ASN A 364 9.34 16.65 -13.66
N ASP A 365 9.42 15.47 -13.03
CA ASP A 365 10.68 14.80 -12.70
C ASP A 365 11.09 13.73 -13.74
N GLY A 366 10.52 13.79 -14.95
CA GLY A 366 10.72 12.80 -16.02
C GLY A 366 9.70 11.67 -16.00
N VAL A 367 8.93 11.49 -14.92
CA VAL A 367 7.87 10.47 -14.82
C VAL A 367 6.56 11.10 -14.34
N ILE A 368 6.60 11.85 -13.23
CA ILE A 368 5.45 12.40 -12.54
C ILE A 368 5.40 13.92 -12.70
N ASN A 369 4.24 14.43 -13.12
CA ASN A 369 4.01 15.87 -13.22
C ASN A 369 4.12 16.54 -11.85
N LEU A 370 4.76 17.71 -11.81
CA LEU A 370 4.94 18.47 -10.59
C LEU A 370 3.61 18.84 -9.94
N SER A 371 2.56 19.08 -10.72
CA SER A 371 1.21 19.34 -10.21
C SER A 371 0.63 18.15 -9.42
N SER A 372 1.03 16.92 -9.75
CA SER A 372 0.63 15.72 -9.03
C SER A 372 1.48 15.49 -7.78
N GLN A 373 2.79 15.74 -7.88
CA GLN A 373 3.69 15.71 -6.71
C GLN A 373 3.29 16.74 -5.64
N LEU A 374 2.81 17.90 -6.07
CA LEU A 374 2.44 19.04 -5.24
C LEU A 374 0.92 19.28 -5.26
N SER A 375 0.11 18.24 -5.15
CA SER A 375 -1.34 18.43 -5.00
C SER A 375 -1.61 19.32 -3.78
N ARG A 376 -2.66 20.14 -3.83
CA ARG A 376 -2.96 21.10 -2.75
C ARG A 376 -3.14 20.38 -1.39
N PRO A 377 -3.88 19.26 -1.29
CA PRO A 377 -4.00 18.53 -0.03
C PRO A 377 -2.67 17.99 0.50
N ALA A 378 -1.78 17.49 -0.38
CA ALA A 378 -0.46 17.02 0.02
C ALA A 378 0.43 18.15 0.58
N GLN A 379 0.37 19.33 -0.02
CA GLN A 379 1.11 20.50 0.50
C GLN A 379 0.58 20.98 1.84
N LEU A 380 -0.72 20.84 2.10
CA LEU A 380 -1.34 21.28 3.35
C LEU A 380 -1.10 20.30 4.50
N SER A 381 -0.89 19.02 4.20
CA SER A 381 -0.56 17.98 5.19
C SER A 381 0.93 17.89 5.51
N ALA A 382 1.80 18.45 4.67
CA ALA A 382 3.24 18.42 4.88
C ALA A 382 3.73 19.49 5.87
N ASP A 383 4.56 19.08 6.83
CA ASP A 383 5.29 19.97 7.74
C ASP A 383 6.55 20.56 7.09
N GLN A 384 7.14 19.83 6.15
CA GLN A 384 8.31 20.24 5.41
C GLN A 384 8.13 19.93 3.92
N ILE A 385 8.49 20.89 3.07
CA ILE A 385 8.45 20.75 1.61
C ILE A 385 9.79 21.17 1.02
N ARG A 386 10.44 20.28 0.26
CA ARG A 386 11.73 20.56 -0.41
C ARG A 386 11.74 20.03 -1.84
N GLY A 387 12.25 20.83 -2.75
CA GLY A 387 12.42 20.48 -4.15
C GLY A 387 13.88 20.28 -4.52
N TYR A 388 14.16 19.25 -5.32
CA TYR A 388 15.50 18.87 -5.74
C TYR A 388 15.61 18.90 -7.27
N ASN A 389 16.75 19.37 -7.80
CA ASN A 389 17.02 19.42 -9.24
C ASN A 389 17.39 18.03 -9.80
N GLU A 390 16.54 17.06 -9.48
CA GLU A 390 16.72 15.64 -9.73
C GLU A 390 15.53 15.08 -10.49
N ASN A 391 15.77 14.01 -11.24
CA ASN A 391 14.70 13.25 -11.87
C ASN A 391 14.11 12.23 -10.89
N HIS A 392 13.09 11.51 -11.35
CA HIS A 392 12.30 10.59 -10.56
C HIS A 392 13.13 9.55 -9.79
N LEU A 393 14.26 9.09 -10.34
CA LEU A 393 15.13 8.10 -9.71
C LEU A 393 16.41 8.71 -9.12
N SER A 394 17.00 9.71 -9.77
CA SER A 394 18.26 10.30 -9.32
C SER A 394 18.13 11.03 -7.98
N ILE A 395 16.92 11.45 -7.62
CA ILE A 395 16.59 12.03 -6.31
C ILE A 395 16.98 11.09 -5.16
N LEU A 396 16.89 9.76 -5.34
CA LEU A 396 17.28 8.78 -4.32
C LEU A 396 18.80 8.71 -4.10
N ASN A 397 19.61 9.34 -4.93
CA ASN A 397 21.05 9.44 -4.72
C ASN A 397 21.50 10.84 -4.28
N ASN A 398 20.57 11.78 -4.11
CA ASN A 398 20.89 13.17 -3.77
C ASN A 398 21.38 13.29 -2.31
N ASP A 399 22.46 14.03 -2.09
CA ASP A 399 23.04 14.23 -0.74
C ASP A 399 22.22 15.22 0.09
N ASP A 400 21.74 16.31 -0.51
CA ASP A 400 20.90 17.31 0.16
C ASP A 400 19.60 16.68 0.66
N LEU A 401 19.00 15.76 -0.12
CA LEU A 401 17.83 14.99 0.30
C LEU A 401 18.11 14.18 1.56
N PHE A 402 19.24 13.46 1.57
CA PHE A 402 19.60 12.62 2.71
C PHE A 402 19.86 13.46 3.97
N GLU A 403 20.53 14.61 3.83
CA GLU A 403 20.75 15.56 4.92
C GLU A 403 19.42 16.08 5.47
N ASP A 404 18.54 16.61 4.61
CA ASP A 404 17.22 17.11 5.01
C ASP A 404 16.35 16.02 5.66
N MET A 405 16.42 14.77 5.18
CA MET A 405 15.72 13.62 5.78
C MET A 405 16.26 13.28 7.17
N SER A 406 17.58 13.22 7.33
CA SER A 406 18.23 12.91 8.60
C SER A 406 17.90 13.96 9.66
N ASP A 407 17.94 15.23 9.26
CA ASP A 407 17.55 16.37 10.08
C ASP A 407 16.07 16.32 10.48
N PHE A 408 15.20 15.87 9.56
CA PHE A 408 13.78 15.71 9.83
C PHE A 408 13.52 14.60 10.84
N TRP A 409 14.19 13.45 10.72
CA TRP A 409 14.10 12.35 11.68
C TRP A 409 14.51 12.80 13.07
N LEU A 410 15.66 13.46 13.21
CA LEU A 410 16.16 13.96 14.50
C LEU A 410 15.19 14.91 15.22
N ARG A 411 14.41 15.70 14.47
CA ARG A 411 13.37 16.58 15.04
C ARG A 411 12.12 15.84 15.47
N ALA A 412 11.84 14.69 14.86
CA ALA A 412 10.62 13.91 15.07
C ALA A 412 10.79 12.79 16.11
N GLU A 413 12.02 12.36 16.37
CA GLU A 413 12.37 11.45 17.45
C GLU A 413 12.04 12.05 18.82
N ARG A 414 11.55 11.21 19.74
CA ARG A 414 11.17 11.59 21.11
C ARG A 414 12.18 11.13 22.13
#